data_AF-A0A950CN85-F1
#
_entry.id   AF-A0A950CN85-F1
#
_cell.length_a   1.000
_cell.length_b   1.000
_cell.length_c   1.000
_cell.angle_alpha   90.00
_cell.angle_beta   90.00
_cell.angle_gamma   90.00
#
_symmetry.space_group_name_H-M   'P 1'
#
loop_
_entity.id
_entity.type
_entity.pdbx_description
1 polymer ?
#
loop_
_entity_poly.entity_id
_entity_poly.type
_entity_poly.pdbx_seq_one_letter_code
_entity_poly.pdbx_strand_id
1 'polypeptide(L)' 'MNGGDVSMGIRTGAEYRERLKDGRTVYVNGERVKDVTTYPPFQRIVGTLAALYDLQHDP' A
#
# COMPACT_ATOMS: atom_id res chain seq x y z
N MET A 1 5.17 -11.38 23.65
CA MET A 1 5.25 -10.01 23.12
C MET A 1 6.02 -10.08 21.80
N ASN A 2 5.47 -9.98 20.59
CA ASN A 2 4.20 -9.42 20.14
C ASN A 2 3.66 -10.25 18.97
N GLY A 3 2.44 -10.77 19.14
CA GLY A 3 1.59 -11.10 18.01
C GLY A 3 1.11 -9.79 17.40
N GLY A 4 1.75 -9.37 16.32
CA GLY A 4 1.27 -8.27 15.49
C GLY A 4 0.11 -8.79 14.65
N ASP A 5 -1.09 -8.45 15.06
CA ASP A 5 -2.37 -8.51 14.35
C ASP A 5 -2.28 -8.93 12.87
N VAL A 6 -2.50 -10.23 12.61
CA VAL A 6 -2.86 -10.70 11.27
C VAL A 6 -4.36 -10.49 11.16
N SER A 7 -4.77 -9.31 10.66
CA SER A 7 -6.20 -9.02 10.50
C SER A 7 -6.86 -10.11 9.66
N MET A 8 -7.77 -10.86 10.29
CA MET A 8 -8.51 -11.99 9.75
C MET A 8 -9.69 -11.52 8.88
N GLY A 9 -9.44 -10.55 8.00
CA GLY A 9 -10.42 -9.96 7.09
C GLY A 9 -9.78 -9.49 5.79
N ILE A 10 -10.58 -9.33 4.73
CA ILE A 10 -10.10 -8.72 3.50
C ILE A 10 -9.78 -7.24 3.79
N ARG A 11 -8.58 -6.81 3.40
CA ARG A 11 -8.06 -5.46 3.68
C ARG A 11 -8.84 -4.40 2.91
N THR A 12 -8.97 -3.22 3.49
CA THR A 12 -9.41 -1.99 2.82
C THR A 12 -8.28 -1.36 2.00
N GLY A 13 -8.63 -0.46 1.10
CA GLY A 13 -7.66 0.32 0.31
C GLY A 13 -6.77 1.21 1.19
N ALA A 14 -7.29 1.70 2.32
CA ALA A 14 -6.53 2.48 3.29
C ALA A 14 -5.43 1.63 3.96
N GLU A 15 -5.78 0.42 4.43
CA GLU A 15 -4.81 -0.50 5.04
C GLU A 15 -3.76 -0.97 4.03
N TYR A 16 -4.16 -1.18 2.77
CA TYR A 16 -3.21 -1.46 1.69
C TYR A 16 -2.17 -0.34 1.55
N ARG A 17 -2.60 0.93 1.50
CA ARG A 17 -1.68 2.07 1.38
C ARG A 17 -0.74 2.18 2.57
N GLU A 18 -1.23 1.96 3.79
CA GLU A 18 -0.39 2.05 4.98
C GLU A 18 0.69 0.95 4.99
N ARG A 19 0.34 -0.27 4.55
CA ARG A 19 1.31 -1.36 4.42
C ARG A 19 2.42 -1.09 3.40
N LEU A 20 2.23 -0.18 2.44
CA LEU A 20 3.29 0.19 1.52
C LEU A 20 4.44 0.96 2.22
N LYS A 21 4.23 1.45 3.45
CA LYS A 21 5.24 2.12 4.29
C LYS A 21 5.99 1.12 5.18
N ASP A 22 6.40 0.00 4.62
CA ASP A 22 7.05 -1.11 5.33
C ASP A 22 8.59 -1.02 5.37
N GLY A 23 9.16 0.13 5.01
CA GLY A 23 10.62 0.31 4.95
C GLY A 23 11.27 -0.25 3.68
N ARG A 24 10.49 -0.62 2.66
CA ARG A 24 11.03 -1.01 1.34
C ARG A 24 11.97 0.04 0.76
N THR A 25 12.95 -0.45 0.00
CA THR A 25 13.86 0.41 -0.75
C THR A 25 13.54 0.28 -2.24
N VAL A 26 13.04 1.38 -2.83
CA VAL A 26 12.70 1.44 -4.25
C VAL A 26 13.53 2.52 -4.93
N TYR A 27 14.05 2.22 -6.11
CA TYR A 27 14.80 3.15 -6.95
C TYR A 27 14.08 3.36 -8.28
N VAL A 28 14.02 4.59 -8.74
CA VAL A 28 13.48 4.97 -10.06
C VAL A 28 14.46 5.94 -10.70
N ASN A 29 14.90 5.67 -11.93
CA ASN A 29 15.89 6.48 -12.65
C ASN A 29 17.18 6.74 -11.85
N GLY A 30 17.62 5.75 -11.05
CA GLY A 30 18.82 5.87 -10.21
C GLY A 30 18.61 6.62 -8.89
N GLU A 31 17.42 7.20 -8.65
CA GLU A 31 17.10 7.91 -7.42
C GLU A 31 16.27 7.05 -6.46
N ARG A 32 16.55 7.17 -5.16
CA ARG A 32 15.77 6.48 -4.13
C ARG A 32 14.42 7.17 -3.93
N VAL A 33 13.34 6.42 -4.09
CA VAL A 33 11.99 6.85 -3.74
C VAL A 33 11.83 6.78 -2.21
N LYS A 34 11.60 7.94 -1.57
CA LYS A 34 11.42 8.03 -0.10
C LYS A 34 10.10 7.42 0.36
N ASP A 35 9.05 7.60 -0.44
CA ASP A 35 7.70 7.11 -0.14
C ASP A 35 7.00 6.74 -1.45
N VAL A 36 6.71 5.45 -1.60
CA VAL A 36 6.06 4.89 -2.79
C VAL A 36 4.57 5.25 -2.87
N THR A 37 3.94 5.63 -1.76
CA THR A 37 2.52 5.96 -1.71
C THR A 37 2.23 7.35 -2.26
N THR A 38 3.25 8.23 -2.26
CA THR A 38 3.16 9.61 -2.71
C THR A 38 3.93 9.88 -3.99
N TYR A 39 4.78 8.95 -4.43
CA TYR A 39 5.57 9.08 -5.67
C TYR A 39 4.69 9.22 -6.92
N PRO A 40 4.74 10.35 -7.66
CA PRO A 40 3.77 10.65 -8.73
C PRO A 40 3.61 9.56 -9.79
N PRO A 41 4.68 8.91 -10.28
CA PRO A 41 4.55 7.78 -11.20
C PRO A 41 3.76 6.58 -10.67
N PHE A 42 3.71 6.38 -9.34
CA PHE A 42 3.02 5.24 -8.72
C PHE A 42 1.60 5.58 -8.24
N GLN A 43 1.23 6.87 -8.16
CA GLN A 43 -0.06 7.28 -7.60
C GLN A 43 -1.26 6.59 -8.28
N ARG A 44 -1.23 6.45 -9.61
CA ARG A 44 -2.33 5.80 -10.35
C ARG A 44 -2.45 4.32 -10.00
N ILE A 45 -1.36 3.57 -10.05
CA ILE A 45 -1.40 2.12 -9.77
C ILE A 45 -1.71 1.84 -8.29
N VAL A 46 -1.17 2.63 -7.37
CA VAL A 46 -1.51 2.55 -5.94
C VAL A 46 -3.00 2.83 -5.73
N GLY A 47 -3.55 3.82 -6.44
CA GLY A 47 -4.99 4.12 -6.42
C GLY A 47 -5.85 2.96 -6.93
N THR A 48 -5.52 2.39 -8.09
CA THR A 48 -6.26 1.24 -8.64
C THR A 48 -6.23 0.04 -7.72
N LEU A 49 -5.07 -0.30 -7.14
CA LEU A 49 -4.96 -1.41 -6.19
C LEU A 49 -5.75 -1.14 -4.91
N ALA A 50 -5.69 0.08 -4.37
CA ALA A 50 -6.51 0.46 -3.22
C ALA A 50 -8.01 0.30 -3.50
N ALA A 51 -8.48 0.73 -4.67
CA ALA A 51 -9.88 0.58 -5.06
C ALA A 51 -10.32 -0.90 -5.20
N LEU A 52 -9.41 -1.80 -5.60
CA LEU A 52 -9.70 -3.24 -5.61
C LEU A 52 -9.87 -3.80 -4.20
N TYR A 53 -9.07 -3.33 -3.23
CA TYR A 53 -9.24 -3.69 -1.82
C TYR A 53 -10.57 -3.14 -1.27
N ASP A 54 -10.91 -1.88 -1.60
CA ASP A 54 -12.19 -1.30 -1.21
C ASP A 54 -13.38 -2.09 -1.79
N LEU A 55 -13.30 -2.54 -3.05
CA LEU A 55 -14.34 -3.37 -3.67
C LEU A 55 -14.52 -4.73 -2.98
N GLN A 56 -13.45 -5.35 -2.49
CA GLN A 56 -13.56 -6.61 -1.76
C GLN A 56 -14.18 -6.45 -0.36
N HIS A 57 -14.30 -5.21 0.11
CA HIS A 57 -14.96 -4.84 1.36
C HIS A 57 -16.41 -4.35 1.14
N ASP A 58 -16.82 -4.18 -0.12
CA ASP A 58 -18.19 -3.83 -0.52
C ASP A 58 -18.99 -5.13 -0.73
N PRO A 59 -20.01 -5.42 0.11
CA PRO A 59 -20.73 -6.70 0.12
C PRO A 59 -21.60 -6.99 -1.11
#